data_AF-A0AAE0WFD3-F1
#
_entry.id   AF-A0AAE0WFD3-F1
#
_cell.length_a   1.000
_cell.length_b   1.000
_cell.length_c   1.000
_cell.angle_alpha   90.00
_cell.angle_beta   90.00
_cell.angle_gamma   90.00
#
_symmetry.space_group_name_H-M   'P 1'
#
loop_
_entity.id
_entity.type
_entity.pdbx_description
1 polymer ?
#
loop_
_entity_poly.entity_id
_entity_poly.type
_entity_poly.pdbx_seq_one_letter_code
_entity_poly.pdbx_strand_id
1 'polypeptide(L)'
;MASMNPSPVSGLPPCKRYIATHDSAGKSIYAPSPEQTYNRGNPSATLALARSFAVAAVPANLTDDADIKAYEADSGPASHKNPSIVSESDSGTGANLLVIDLKPGAVSAMHRTVSLDFSMCVIGEIDHELDGGEKVRLHPGDHIVQRGTM
;
A
#
# COMPACT_ATOMS: atom_id res chain seq x y z
N MET A 1 9.52 -2.49 -17.63
CA MET A 1 8.22 -2.25 -16.98
C MET A 1 8.17 -3.12 -15.72
N ALA A 2 7.68 -2.59 -14.61
CA ALA A 2 7.44 -3.38 -13.40
C ALA A 2 6.53 -4.59 -13.73
N SER A 3 6.92 -5.79 -13.31
CA SER A 3 6.06 -6.97 -13.43
C SER A 3 5.05 -6.98 -12.27
N MET A 4 3.76 -6.90 -12.61
CA MET A 4 2.67 -7.10 -11.67
C MET A 4 2.41 -8.60 -11.51
N ASN A 5 2.34 -9.07 -10.26
CA ASN A 5 2.16 -10.49 -9.95
C ASN A 5 1.01 -10.67 -8.94
N PRO A 6 0.20 -11.73 -9.06
CA PRO A 6 -0.91 -11.99 -8.13
C PRO A 6 -0.45 -12.58 -6.78
N SER A 7 0.82 -13.02 -6.68
CA SER A 7 1.37 -13.63 -5.47
C SER A 7 2.40 -12.73 -4.78
N PRO A 8 2.61 -12.86 -3.46
CA PRO A 8 3.74 -12.28 -2.75
C PRO A 8 5.08 -12.92 -3.15
N VAL A 9 6.21 -12.33 -2.75
CA VAL A 9 7.56 -12.85 -2.98
C VAL A 9 8.00 -13.85 -1.90
N SER A 10 7.52 -13.72 -0.67
CA SER A 10 7.88 -14.57 0.48
C SER A 10 7.24 -15.96 0.46
N GLY A 11 6.25 -16.19 -0.41
CA GLY A 11 5.42 -17.39 -0.39
C GLY A 11 4.33 -17.37 0.68
N LEU A 12 4.18 -16.26 1.42
CA LEU A 12 3.02 -16.02 2.28
C LEU A 12 1.73 -15.94 1.46
N PRO A 13 0.55 -16.19 2.09
CA PRO A 13 -0.72 -16.00 1.43
C PRO A 13 -0.88 -14.55 0.93
N PRO A 14 -1.46 -14.32 -0.27
CA PRO A 14 -1.78 -12.97 -0.72
C PRO A 14 -2.78 -12.31 0.24
N CYS A 15 -2.60 -11.02 0.48
CA CYS A 15 -3.60 -10.24 1.19
C CYS A 15 -4.86 -10.08 0.32
N LYS A 16 -6.02 -10.07 0.97
CA LYS A 16 -7.30 -9.78 0.32
C LYS A 16 -7.82 -8.42 0.79
N ARG A 17 -8.40 -7.67 -0.13
CA ARG A 17 -9.08 -6.40 0.14
C ARG A 17 -10.55 -6.51 -0.20
N TYR A 18 -11.38 -6.08 0.74
CA TYR A 18 -12.82 -5.91 0.56
C TYR A 18 -13.15 -4.42 0.67
N ILE A 19 -13.90 -3.89 -0.29
CA ILE A 19 -14.26 -2.48 -0.35
C ILE A 19 -15.75 -2.37 -0.02
N ALA A 20 -16.10 -1.62 1.01
CA ALA A 20 -17.49 -1.34 1.35
C ALA A 20 -17.96 -0.05 0.67
N THR A 21 -19.19 -0.05 0.17
CA THR A 21 -19.89 1.13 -0.38
C THR A 21 -21.40 1.03 -0.12
N HIS A 22 -22.23 1.80 -0.82
CA HIS A 22 -23.68 1.77 -0.76
C HIS A 22 -24.30 1.44 -2.14
N ASP A 23 -25.42 0.75 -2.15
CA ASP A 23 -26.25 0.61 -3.35
C ASP A 23 -27.07 1.89 -3.63
N SER A 24 -27.86 1.89 -4.71
CA SER A 24 -28.72 3.03 -5.08
C SER A 24 -29.83 3.36 -4.07
N ALA A 25 -30.12 2.46 -3.12
CA ALA A 25 -31.05 2.68 -2.02
C ALA A 25 -30.34 3.17 -0.74
N GLY A 26 -29.01 3.35 -0.77
CA GLY A 26 -28.22 3.77 0.38
C GLY A 26 -27.91 2.65 1.36
N LYS A 27 -28.10 1.37 0.99
CA LYS A 27 -27.75 0.23 1.85
C LYS A 27 -26.29 -0.13 1.70
N SER A 28 -25.59 -0.37 2.80
CA SER A 28 -24.18 -0.79 2.77
C SER A 28 -24.01 -2.17 2.12
N ILE A 29 -23.07 -2.26 1.18
CA ILE A 29 -22.72 -3.44 0.40
C ILE A 29 -21.19 -3.53 0.20
N TYR A 30 -20.71 -4.64 -0.36
CA TYR A 30 -19.33 -4.72 -0.85
C TYR A 30 -19.28 -4.44 -2.35
N ALA A 31 -18.42 -3.53 -2.76
CA ALA A 31 -18.07 -3.34 -4.16
C ALA A 31 -17.19 -4.49 -4.67
N PRO A 32 -17.20 -4.77 -5.99
CA PRO A 32 -16.13 -5.53 -6.61
C PRO A 32 -14.75 -4.98 -6.23
N SER A 33 -13.79 -5.86 -6.05
CA SER A 33 -12.42 -5.50 -5.67
C SER A 33 -11.48 -6.24 -6.60
N PRO A 34 -10.66 -5.54 -7.42
CA PRO A 34 -9.70 -6.20 -8.30
C PRO A 34 -8.68 -6.99 -7.48
N GLU A 35 -8.12 -8.04 -8.08
CA GLU A 35 -7.06 -8.83 -7.45
C GLU A 35 -5.89 -7.93 -7.01
N GLN A 36 -5.31 -8.25 -5.86
CA GLN A 36 -4.15 -7.50 -5.38
C GLN A 36 -2.92 -7.84 -6.22
N THR A 37 -2.35 -6.82 -6.86
CA THR A 37 -1.17 -6.96 -7.71
C THR A 37 0.09 -6.45 -7.02
N TYR A 38 1.07 -7.32 -6.90
CA TYR A 38 2.38 -7.03 -6.33
C TYR A 38 3.35 -6.59 -7.41
N ASN A 39 3.81 -5.34 -7.30
CA ASN A 39 4.92 -4.82 -8.07
C ASN A 39 6.24 -5.32 -7.47
N ARG A 40 6.99 -6.07 -8.27
CA ARG A 40 8.29 -6.64 -7.90
C ARG A 40 9.47 -5.89 -8.51
N GLY A 41 9.23 -4.97 -9.45
CA GLY A 41 10.27 -4.33 -10.27
C GLY A 41 10.97 -5.30 -11.26
N ASN A 42 11.43 -6.46 -10.80
CA ASN A 42 12.04 -7.52 -11.61
C ASN A 42 11.71 -8.95 -11.08
N PRO A 43 11.94 -10.01 -11.87
CA PRO A 43 11.60 -11.40 -11.47
C PRO A 43 12.36 -11.96 -10.26
N SER A 44 13.56 -11.45 -9.98
CA SER A 44 14.44 -11.92 -8.88
C SER A 44 14.26 -11.11 -7.59
N ALA A 45 13.25 -10.25 -7.52
CA ALA A 45 13.06 -9.38 -6.38
C ALA A 45 12.80 -10.14 -5.08
N THR A 46 13.37 -9.59 -4.01
CA THR A 46 13.20 -10.07 -2.63
C THR A 46 12.19 -9.23 -1.86
N LEU A 47 11.72 -8.13 -2.45
CA LEU A 47 10.66 -7.26 -1.95
C LEU A 47 9.58 -7.11 -3.01
N ALA A 48 8.33 -7.08 -2.58
CA ALA A 48 7.21 -6.72 -3.43
C ALA A 48 6.26 -5.77 -2.73
N LEU A 49 5.64 -4.89 -3.50
CA LEU A 49 4.71 -3.89 -2.98
C LEU A 49 3.41 -3.95 -3.77
N ALA A 50 2.29 -4.01 -3.06
CA ALA A 50 0.97 -3.91 -3.64
C ALA A 50 0.24 -2.70 -3.07
N ARG A 51 -0.27 -1.83 -3.95
CA ARG A 51 -1.19 -0.76 -3.54
C ARG A 51 -2.55 -1.38 -3.26
N SER A 52 -2.87 -1.55 -1.98
CA SER A 52 -4.15 -2.10 -1.56
C SER A 52 -5.27 -1.11 -1.86
N PHE A 53 -5.17 0.14 -1.45
CA PHE A 53 -6.13 1.18 -1.81
C PHE A 53 -5.45 2.56 -1.80
N ALA A 54 -6.02 3.53 -2.51
CA ALA A 54 -5.49 4.89 -2.47
C ALA A 54 -6.60 5.92 -2.75
N VAL A 55 -6.46 7.09 -2.15
CA VAL A 55 -7.31 8.26 -2.41
C VAL A 55 -6.45 9.44 -2.80
N ALA A 56 -6.89 10.21 -3.79
CA ALA A 56 -6.15 11.35 -4.34
C ALA A 56 -6.25 12.62 -3.48
N ALA A 57 -7.04 12.61 -2.40
CA ALA A 57 -7.16 13.75 -1.48
C ALA A 57 -7.60 13.26 -0.10
N VAL A 58 -7.26 14.05 0.93
CA VAL A 58 -7.80 13.90 2.29
C VAL A 58 -8.39 15.25 2.70
N PRO A 59 -9.71 15.35 2.97
CA PRO A 59 -10.71 14.26 2.98
C PRO A 59 -10.95 13.61 1.61
N ALA A 60 -11.28 12.32 1.61
CA ALA A 60 -11.57 11.57 0.39
C ALA A 60 -12.94 11.97 -0.20
N ASN A 61 -13.07 11.96 -1.52
CA ASN A 61 -14.35 12.10 -2.21
C ASN A 61 -14.99 10.73 -2.43
N LEU A 62 -15.97 10.39 -1.61
CA LEU A 62 -16.72 9.12 -1.68
C LEU A 62 -18.03 9.25 -2.48
N THR A 63 -18.34 10.44 -3.00
CA THR A 63 -19.59 10.69 -3.73
C THR A 63 -19.58 9.88 -5.01
N ASP A 64 -20.68 9.17 -5.28
CA ASP A 64 -20.85 8.33 -6.47
C ASP A 64 -19.66 7.38 -6.73
N ASP A 65 -19.05 6.85 -5.66
CA ASP A 65 -17.87 5.96 -5.74
C ASP A 65 -16.68 6.57 -6.51
N ALA A 66 -16.50 7.90 -6.44
CA ALA A 66 -15.45 8.59 -7.18
C ALA A 66 -14.04 8.08 -6.82
N ASP A 67 -13.80 7.71 -5.56
CA ASP A 67 -12.55 7.11 -5.09
C ASP A 67 -12.34 5.68 -5.62
N ILE A 68 -13.38 4.84 -5.63
CA ILE A 68 -13.30 3.49 -6.20
C ILE A 68 -13.04 3.56 -7.71
N LYS A 69 -13.75 4.44 -8.43
CA LYS A 69 -13.53 4.66 -9.88
C LYS A 69 -12.10 5.13 -10.16
N ALA A 70 -11.56 6.03 -9.35
CA ALA A 70 -10.18 6.50 -9.48
C ALA A 70 -9.16 5.40 -9.12
N TYR A 71 -9.49 4.55 -8.15
CA TYR A 71 -8.68 3.40 -7.77
C TYR A 71 -8.61 2.33 -8.89
N GLU A 72 -9.73 2.05 -9.56
CA GLU A 72 -9.83 1.06 -10.64
C GLU A 72 -9.34 1.57 -12.01
N ALA A 73 -9.14 2.88 -12.16
CA ALA A 73 -8.66 3.48 -13.39
C ALA A 73 -7.31 2.89 -13.85
N ASP A 74 -7.08 2.85 -15.16
CA ASP A 74 -5.84 2.33 -15.74
C ASP A 74 -4.59 3.15 -15.38
N SER A 75 -4.78 4.41 -15.01
CA SER A 75 -3.72 5.34 -14.64
C SER A 75 -4.25 6.41 -13.67
N GLY A 76 -3.35 7.23 -13.15
CA GLY A 76 -3.67 8.34 -12.26
C GLY A 76 -3.13 8.16 -10.85
N PRO A 77 -3.27 9.19 -10.00
CA PRO A 77 -2.62 9.23 -8.68
C PRO A 77 -3.17 8.19 -7.70
N ALA A 78 -4.45 7.81 -7.80
CA ALA A 78 -5.09 6.81 -6.94
C ALA A 78 -5.16 5.40 -7.54
N SER A 79 -4.82 5.24 -8.83
CA SER A 79 -4.92 3.94 -9.51
C SER A 79 -4.13 2.86 -8.77
N HIS A 80 -4.70 1.65 -8.68
CA HIS A 80 -4.05 0.47 -8.13
C HIS A 80 -2.83 -0.01 -8.94
N LYS A 81 -2.71 0.48 -10.18
CA LYS A 81 -1.59 0.18 -11.10
C LYS A 81 -0.44 1.18 -10.97
N ASN A 82 -0.65 2.31 -10.30
CA ASN A 82 0.39 3.30 -10.09
C ASN A 82 1.40 2.79 -9.04
N PRO A 83 2.71 2.73 -9.36
CA PRO A 83 3.75 2.17 -8.49
C PRO A 83 4.23 3.12 -7.38
N SER A 84 3.80 4.38 -7.38
CA SER A 84 4.27 5.40 -6.43
C SER A 84 3.84 5.08 -5.00
N ILE A 85 4.75 5.28 -4.05
CA ILE A 85 4.48 5.05 -2.61
C ILE A 85 3.91 6.29 -1.92
N VAL A 86 4.09 7.47 -2.51
CA VAL A 86 3.50 8.75 -2.09
C VAL A 86 2.34 9.14 -3.00
N SER A 87 1.45 10.02 -2.53
CA SER A 87 0.42 10.63 -3.37
C SER A 87 1.09 11.55 -4.39
N GLU A 88 0.73 11.40 -5.66
CA GLU A 88 1.15 12.27 -6.77
C GLU A 88 0.01 13.20 -7.21
N SER A 89 -1.02 13.34 -6.38
CA SER A 89 -2.18 14.16 -6.69
C SER A 89 -1.87 15.64 -6.61
N ASP A 90 -2.43 16.42 -7.54
CA ASP A 90 -2.39 17.89 -7.54
C ASP A 90 -3.05 18.51 -6.30
N SER A 91 -3.84 17.74 -5.54
CA SER A 91 -4.43 18.20 -4.28
C SER A 91 -3.38 18.49 -3.20
N GLY A 92 -2.15 18.00 -3.36
CA GLY A 92 -1.09 18.05 -2.33
C GLY A 92 -1.37 17.16 -1.12
N THR A 93 -2.44 16.36 -1.14
CA THR A 93 -2.85 15.44 -0.08
C THR A 93 -3.21 14.07 -0.66
N GLY A 94 -3.56 13.12 0.20
CA GLY A 94 -3.95 11.78 -0.19
C GLY A 94 -3.62 10.76 0.89
N ALA A 95 -4.02 9.52 0.65
CA ALA A 95 -3.63 8.40 1.50
C ALA A 95 -3.42 7.16 0.64
N ASN A 96 -2.39 6.39 0.96
CA ASN A 96 -2.08 5.11 0.35
C ASN A 96 -2.13 4.02 1.43
N LEU A 97 -2.83 2.93 1.16
CA LEU A 97 -2.70 1.69 1.92
C LEU A 97 -1.84 0.72 1.10
N LEU A 98 -0.66 0.40 1.62
CA LEU A 98 0.32 -0.44 0.96
C LEU A 98 0.44 -1.78 1.69
N VAL A 99 0.57 -2.87 0.94
CA VAL A 99 0.99 -4.17 1.44
C VAL A 99 2.40 -4.41 0.93
N ILE A 100 3.35 -4.49 1.85
CA ILE A 100 4.76 -4.71 1.55
C ILE A 100 5.11 -6.11 2.02
N ASP A 101 5.72 -6.89 1.13
CA ASP A 101 6.16 -8.25 1.39
C ASP A 101 7.66 -8.36 1.16
N LEU A 102 8.37 -8.91 2.13
CA LEU A 102 9.82 -9.06 2.14
C LEU A 102 10.18 -10.54 2.39
N LYS A 103 11.08 -11.09 1.58
CA LYS A 103 11.74 -12.36 1.89
C LYS A 103 12.69 -12.18 3.08
N PRO A 104 13.00 -13.26 3.83
CA PRO A 104 14.05 -13.23 4.83
C PRO A 104 15.38 -12.68 4.25
N GLY A 105 16.00 -11.75 4.97
CA GLY A 105 17.23 -11.08 4.54
C GLY A 105 17.04 -9.99 3.48
N ALA A 106 15.82 -9.73 3.01
CA ALA A 106 15.55 -8.59 2.13
C ALA A 106 15.69 -7.27 2.90
N VAL A 107 16.17 -6.24 2.21
CA VAL A 107 16.37 -4.90 2.76
C VAL A 107 15.80 -3.89 1.77
N SER A 108 15.00 -2.93 2.25
CA SER A 108 14.56 -1.79 1.45
C SER A 108 15.64 -0.70 1.43
N ALA A 109 15.67 0.12 0.38
CA ALA A 109 16.52 1.31 0.38
C ALA A 109 16.07 2.28 1.50
N MET A 110 17.04 2.90 2.19
CA MET A 110 16.76 4.05 3.04
C MET A 110 16.25 5.20 2.19
N HIS A 111 15.15 5.82 2.63
CA HIS A 111 14.49 6.89 1.90
C HIS A 111 13.52 7.64 2.81
N ARG A 112 13.29 8.90 2.45
CA ARG A 112 12.35 9.79 3.10
C ARG A 112 11.16 10.09 2.21
N THR A 113 9.98 10.10 2.81
CA THR A 113 8.73 10.61 2.21
C THR A 113 8.20 11.78 3.03
N VAL A 114 7.49 12.71 2.36
CA VAL A 114 6.75 13.78 3.05
C VAL A 114 5.37 13.24 3.44
N SER A 115 5.36 12.33 4.42
CA SER A 115 4.15 11.63 4.88
C SER A 115 4.19 11.33 6.38
N LEU A 116 3.02 10.95 6.90
CA LEU A 116 2.86 10.26 8.17
C LEU A 116 2.44 8.82 7.85
N ASP A 117 3.27 7.85 8.20
CA ASP A 117 3.02 6.45 7.88
C ASP A 117 2.73 5.64 9.15
N PHE A 118 1.75 4.76 9.05
CA PHE A 118 1.43 3.76 10.07
C PHE A 118 1.77 2.39 9.51
N SER A 119 2.95 1.88 9.86
CA SER A 119 3.46 0.60 9.36
C SER A 119 3.23 -0.48 10.41
N MET A 120 2.42 -1.47 10.09
CA MET A 120 2.12 -2.60 10.98
C MET A 120 2.78 -3.87 10.46
N CYS A 121 3.46 -4.60 11.33
CA CYS A 121 3.90 -5.96 11.02
C CYS A 121 2.67 -6.88 11.11
N VAL A 122 2.25 -7.47 9.98
CA VAL A 122 1.05 -8.31 9.92
C VAL A 122 1.39 -9.78 10.14
N ILE A 123 2.44 -10.28 9.50
CA ILE A 123 2.90 -11.67 9.54
C ILE A 123 4.44 -11.69 9.55
N GLY A 124 5.03 -12.62 10.30
CA GLY A 124 6.48 -12.76 10.40
C GLY A 124 7.09 -11.76 11.37
N GLU A 125 8.30 -11.31 11.07
CA GLU A 125 9.02 -10.33 11.88
C GLU A 125 9.94 -9.50 10.99
N ILE A 126 10.19 -8.24 11.37
CA ILE A 126 10.99 -7.31 10.57
C ILE A 126 11.74 -6.33 11.46
N ASP A 127 12.99 -6.01 11.10
CA ASP A 127 13.72 -4.91 11.72
C ASP A 127 13.34 -3.60 11.02
N HIS A 128 12.90 -2.61 11.79
CA HIS A 128 12.81 -1.22 11.35
C HIS A 128 14.08 -0.50 11.80
N GLU A 129 14.75 0.16 10.85
CA GLU A 129 16.05 0.80 11.05
C GLU A 129 15.96 2.27 10.65
N LEU A 130 16.52 3.15 11.48
CA LEU A 130 16.67 4.58 11.22
C LEU A 130 18.08 4.89 10.67
N ASP A 131 18.26 6.05 10.07
CA ASP A 131 19.53 6.51 9.46
C ASP A 131 20.70 6.62 10.45
N GLY A 132 20.40 6.77 11.75
CA GLY A 132 21.38 6.69 12.84
C GLY A 132 21.80 5.27 13.24
N GLY A 133 21.22 4.23 12.63
CA GLY A 133 21.47 2.81 12.93
C GLY A 133 20.69 2.26 14.12
N GLU A 134 19.84 3.07 14.76
CA GLU A 134 18.88 2.59 15.77
C GLU A 134 17.88 1.63 15.11
N LYS A 135 17.57 0.53 15.79
CA LYS A 135 16.69 -0.53 15.29
C LYS A 135 15.68 -0.96 16.34
N VAL A 136 14.49 -1.31 15.87
CA VAL A 136 13.51 -2.06 16.63
C VAL A 136 13.03 -3.25 15.80
N ARG A 137 13.02 -4.43 16.43
CA ARG A 137 12.41 -5.64 15.86
C ARG A 137 10.91 -5.59 16.10
N LEU A 138 10.13 -5.69 15.03
CA LEU A 138 8.68 -5.77 15.07
C LEU A 138 8.22 -7.23 14.95
N HIS A 139 7.26 -7.59 15.81
CA HIS A 139 6.52 -8.85 15.76
C HIS A 139 5.09 -8.63 15.22
N PRO A 140 4.32 -9.69 14.90
CA PRO A 140 2.97 -9.54 14.39
C PRO A 140 2.09 -8.74 15.36
N GLY A 141 1.48 -7.67 14.84
CA GLY A 141 0.69 -6.73 15.62
C GLY A 141 1.48 -5.54 16.16
N ASP A 142 2.81 -5.48 16.03
CA ASP A 142 3.58 -4.28 16.38
C ASP A 142 3.46 -3.22 15.26
N HIS A 143 3.67 -1.95 15.62
CA HIS A 143 3.53 -0.82 14.69
C HIS A 143 4.61 0.24 14.84
N ILE A 144 4.93 0.89 13.72
CA ILE A 144 5.72 2.12 13.65
C ILE A 144 4.79 3.27 13.25
N VAL A 145 4.94 4.40 13.95
CA VAL A 145 4.40 5.69 13.52
C VAL A 145 5.55 6.52 12.94
N GLN A 146 5.70 6.50 11.63
CA GLN A 146 6.80 7.14 10.91
C GLN A 146 6.42 8.59 10.57
N ARG A 147 7.16 9.56 11.10
CA ARG A 147 6.83 10.99 11.00
C ARG A 147 7.75 11.74 10.02
N GLY A 148 7.86 11.24 8.78
CA GLY A 148 8.70 11.84 7.74
C GLY A 148 10.19 11.80 8.04
N THR A 149 10.67 10.70 8.64
CA THR A 149 12.09 10.40 8.93
C THR A 149 12.83 9.85 7.68
N MET A 150 14.12 9.56 7.80
CA MET A 150 15.08 9.36 6.69
C MET A 150 15.09 7.99 6.00
#